data_AF-A0A179B1V1-F1
#
_entry.id   AF-A0A179B1V1-F1
#
_cell.length_a   1.000
_cell.length_b   1.000
_cell.length_c   1.000
_cell.angle_alpha   90.00
_cell.angle_beta   90.00
_cell.angle_gamma   90.00
#
_symmetry.space_group_name_H-M   'P 1'
#
loop_
_entity.id
_entity.type
_entity.pdbx_description
1 polymer ?
#
loop_
_entity_poly.entity_id
_entity_poly.type
_entity_poly.pdbx_seq_one_letter_code
_entity_poly.pdbx_strand_id
1 'polypeptide(L)'
;MAFSLRNNLEQIDHLIGNIDMAIVEDCHGGNACKYWSTVLGDGKAVFVIEYSDENFAQCKDDPPGMTTIRKAMKLDSWVRDCSGKEQP
;
A
#
# COMPACT_ATOMS: atom_id res chain seq x y z
N MET A 1 -1.63 -10.18 -18.61
CA MET A 1 -1.04 -10.54 -17.29
C MET A 1 -0.51 -9.25 -16.70
N ALA A 2 -0.74 -9.01 -15.42
CA ALA A 2 -0.27 -7.80 -14.74
C ALA A 2 0.83 -8.16 -13.74
N PHE A 3 1.78 -7.25 -13.54
CA PHE A 3 2.92 -7.41 -12.65
C PHE A 3 2.93 -6.31 -11.59
N SER A 4 3.28 -6.68 -10.37
CA SER A 4 3.43 -5.73 -9.26
C SER A 4 4.85 -5.69 -8.73
N LEU A 5 5.31 -4.49 -8.37
CA LEU A 5 6.48 -4.35 -7.52
C LEU A 5 6.04 -4.46 -6.06
N ARG A 6 6.58 -5.43 -5.34
CA ARG A 6 6.36 -5.56 -3.90
C ARG A 6 7.52 -4.92 -3.13
N ASN A 7 7.24 -3.87 -2.37
CA ASN A 7 8.24 -3.11 -1.60
C ASN A 7 9.47 -2.74 -2.48
N ASN A 8 10.64 -2.57 -1.87
CA ASN A 8 11.91 -2.30 -2.58
C ASN A 8 11.85 -1.07 -3.51
N LEU A 9 11.75 0.11 -2.88
CA LEU A 9 11.74 1.41 -3.55
C LEU A 9 12.91 1.61 -4.54
N GLU A 10 14.08 1.02 -4.27
CA GLU A 10 15.28 1.15 -5.11
C GLU A 10 15.08 0.58 -6.53
N GLN A 11 14.14 -0.33 -6.72
CA GLN A 11 13.87 -0.90 -8.04
C GLN A 11 12.94 -0.04 -8.90
N ILE A 12 12.28 0.99 -8.34
CA ILE A 12 11.32 1.82 -9.09
C ILE A 12 11.97 2.43 -10.32
N ASP A 13 13.19 2.95 -10.19
CA ASP A 13 13.92 3.61 -11.28
C ASP A 13 14.15 2.69 -12.50
N HIS A 14 14.17 1.38 -12.28
CA HIS A 14 14.39 0.38 -13.31
C HIS A 14 13.11 -0.29 -13.81
N LEU A 15 12.08 -0.38 -12.97
CA LEU A 15 10.91 -1.24 -13.21
C LEU A 15 9.60 -0.48 -13.39
N ILE A 16 9.54 0.84 -13.17
CA ILE A 16 8.28 1.58 -13.23
C ILE A 16 7.55 1.40 -14.58
N GLY A 17 8.29 1.34 -15.69
CA GLY A 17 7.74 1.07 -17.03
C GLY A 17 7.28 -0.37 -17.27
N ASN A 18 7.63 -1.31 -16.39
CA ASN A 18 7.36 -2.75 -16.53
C ASN A 18 6.31 -3.28 -15.54
N ILE A 19 5.95 -2.51 -14.52
CA ILE A 19 4.94 -2.87 -13.52
C ILE A 19 3.62 -2.16 -13.79
N ASP A 20 2.51 -2.78 -13.39
CA ASP A 20 1.17 -2.20 -13.48
C ASP A 20 0.74 -1.53 -12.17
N MET A 21 1.35 -1.94 -11.05
CA MET A 21 1.01 -1.48 -9.70
C MET A 21 2.16 -1.72 -8.71
N ALA A 22 2.08 -1.09 -7.54
CA ALA A 22 2.91 -1.43 -6.39
C ALA A 22 2.07 -2.05 -5.26
N ILE A 23 2.65 -3.03 -4.55
CA ILE A 23 2.14 -3.58 -3.30
C ILE A 23 3.13 -3.22 -2.21
N VAL A 24 2.68 -2.50 -1.18
CA VAL A 24 3.52 -1.94 -0.14
C VAL A 24 3.04 -2.48 1.20
N GLU A 25 3.96 -2.99 2.01
CA GLU A 25 3.66 -3.50 3.35
C GLU A 25 4.29 -2.60 4.42
N ASP A 26 3.55 -2.33 5.49
CA ASP A 26 4.04 -1.66 6.71
C ASP A 26 4.77 -0.33 6.44
N CYS A 27 4.24 0.51 5.55
CA CYS A 27 4.87 1.79 5.20
C CYS A 27 4.47 2.92 6.13
N HIS A 28 3.41 2.76 6.91
CA HIS A 28 3.02 3.74 7.92
C HIS A 28 4.08 3.81 9.02
N GLY A 29 4.72 2.67 9.35
CA GLY A 29 5.94 2.58 10.13
C GLY A 29 7.03 3.52 9.59
N GLY A 30 7.30 4.61 10.30
CA GLY A 30 8.37 5.55 9.91
C GLY A 30 8.04 6.48 8.74
N ASN A 31 6.75 6.65 8.38
CA ASN A 31 6.30 7.62 7.35
C ASN A 31 6.93 7.36 5.96
N ALA A 32 7.05 6.08 5.59
CA ALA A 32 7.66 5.64 4.33
C ALA A 32 6.66 5.64 3.16
N CYS A 33 5.35 5.66 3.41
CA CYS A 33 4.35 5.62 2.34
C CYS A 33 4.50 6.75 1.31
N LYS A 34 4.93 7.95 1.74
CA LYS A 34 5.14 9.10 0.85
C LYS A 34 6.09 8.82 -0.32
N TYR A 35 7.05 7.88 -0.16
CA TYR A 35 8.02 7.55 -1.20
C TYR A 35 7.40 6.78 -2.38
N TRP A 36 6.19 6.24 -2.21
CA TRP A 36 5.45 5.54 -3.27
C TRP A 36 4.64 6.49 -4.16
N SER A 37 4.67 7.80 -3.88
CA SER A 37 4.01 8.81 -4.70
C SER A 37 4.53 8.87 -6.14
N THR A 38 5.77 8.43 -6.40
CA THR A 38 6.31 8.29 -7.76
C THR A 38 5.48 7.31 -8.61
N VAL A 39 5.02 6.19 -8.02
CA VAL A 39 4.19 5.20 -8.72
C VAL A 39 2.81 5.79 -9.03
N LEU A 40 2.22 6.54 -8.09
CA LEU A 40 0.97 7.29 -8.31
C LEU A 40 1.14 8.35 -9.40
N GLY A 41 2.27 9.07 -9.41
CA GLY A 41 2.58 10.10 -10.40
C GLY A 41 2.71 9.56 -11.82
N ASP A 42 3.08 8.29 -11.97
CA ASP A 42 3.09 7.57 -13.26
C ASP A 42 1.72 6.97 -13.62
N GLY A 43 0.66 7.33 -12.89
CA GLY A 43 -0.71 6.89 -13.14
C GLY A 43 -1.00 5.45 -12.74
N LYS A 44 -0.14 4.83 -11.93
CA LYS A 44 -0.27 3.42 -11.49
C LYS A 44 -0.86 3.34 -10.09
N ALA A 45 -1.54 2.23 -9.81
CA ALA A 45 -2.13 1.99 -8.50
C ALA A 45 -1.06 1.62 -7.45
N VAL A 46 -1.26 2.08 -6.22
CA VAL A 46 -0.48 1.66 -5.04
C VAL A 46 -1.44 1.03 -4.04
N PHE A 47 -1.18 -0.24 -3.73
CA PHE A 47 -1.93 -1.02 -2.74
C PHE A 47 -1.09 -1.14 -1.47
N VAL A 48 -1.64 -0.72 -0.33
CA VAL A 48 -0.95 -0.74 0.96
C VAL A 48 -1.57 -1.82 1.85
N ILE A 49 -0.72 -2.63 2.46
CA ILE A 49 -1.08 -3.64 3.47
C ILE A 49 -0.41 -3.22 4.77
N GLU A 50 -1.22 -2.79 5.72
CA GLU A 50 -0.74 -2.50 7.08
C GLU A 50 -1.12 -3.65 8.01
N TYR A 51 -0.21 -4.04 8.89
CA TYR A 51 -0.44 -5.16 9.80
C TYR A 51 -1.01 -4.71 11.14
N SER A 52 -1.83 -5.58 11.74
CA SER A 52 -2.52 -5.33 13.01
C SER A 52 -1.58 -5.42 14.22
N ASP A 53 -0.67 -4.46 14.34
CA ASP A 53 0.04 -4.19 15.59
C ASP A 53 -0.64 -2.96 16.23
N GLU A 54 -0.75 -2.93 17.57
CA GLU A 54 -1.66 -2.06 18.35
C GLU A 54 -1.57 -0.54 18.04
N ASN A 55 -0.51 -0.09 17.36
CA ASN A 55 -0.27 1.31 17.01
C ASN A 55 -0.81 1.77 15.64
N PHE A 56 -1.13 0.86 14.70
CA PHE A 56 -1.52 1.22 13.31
C PHE A 56 -3.01 0.99 12.98
N ALA A 57 -3.82 0.74 14.00
CA ALA A 57 -5.23 0.35 13.89
C ALA A 57 -6.21 1.46 13.43
N GLN A 58 -5.75 2.64 13.03
CA GLN A 58 -6.64 3.72 12.59
C GLN A 58 -6.42 4.02 11.11
N CYS A 59 -7.44 3.77 10.28
CA CYS A 59 -7.50 4.12 8.85
C CYS A 59 -7.39 5.65 8.59
N LYS A 60 -7.21 6.46 9.64
CA LYS A 60 -7.21 7.93 9.59
C LYS A 60 -5.93 8.49 8.93
N ASP A 61 -4.84 7.73 8.98
CA ASP A 61 -3.51 8.17 8.54
C ASP A 61 -3.13 7.59 7.17
N ASP A 62 -4.11 7.07 6.42
CA ASP A 62 -3.87 6.43 5.14
C ASP A 62 -3.47 7.46 4.06
N PRO A 63 -2.42 7.16 3.27
CA PRO A 63 -1.89 8.10 2.29
C PRO A 63 -2.91 8.35 1.16
N PRO A 64 -3.14 9.63 0.79
CA PRO A 64 -4.12 9.97 -0.23
C PRO A 64 -3.75 9.33 -1.58
N GLY A 65 -4.77 8.81 -2.28
CA GLY A 65 -4.61 8.18 -3.59
C GLY A 65 -4.12 6.72 -3.55
N MET A 66 -3.81 6.17 -2.38
CA MET A 66 -3.48 4.76 -2.21
C MET A 66 -4.69 3.96 -1.73
N THR A 67 -4.74 2.68 -2.09
CA THR A 67 -5.77 1.75 -1.61
C THR A 67 -5.18 0.91 -0.49
N THR A 68 -5.71 1.09 0.72
CA THR A 68 -5.12 0.47 1.90
C THR A 68 -6.06 -0.53 2.55
N ILE A 69 -5.50 -1.68 2.96
CA ILE A 69 -6.18 -2.67 3.81
C ILE A 69 -5.37 -2.92 5.09
N ARG A 70 -6.05 -3.33 6.16
CA ARG A 70 -5.40 -3.94 7.33
C ARG A 70 -5.52 -5.45 7.28
N LYS A 71 -4.44 -6.14 7.67
CA LYS A 71 -4.35 -7.61 7.70
C LYS A 71 -3.68 -8.10 8.98
N ALA A 72 -3.95 -9.35 9.36
CA ALA A 72 -3.07 -10.07 10.26
C ALA A 72 -1.82 -10.51 9.49
N MET A 73 -0.66 -10.63 10.16
CA MET A 73 0.60 -11.11 9.54
C MET A 73 0.45 -12.46 8.83
N LYS A 74 -0.47 -13.31 9.28
CA LYS A 74 -0.79 -14.61 8.64
C LYS A 74 -1.50 -14.49 7.29
N LEU A 75 -1.92 -13.28 6.89
CA LEU A 75 -2.64 -13.00 5.64
C LEU A 75 -3.86 -13.92 5.41
N ASP A 76 -4.58 -14.26 6.46
CA ASP A 76 -5.77 -15.12 6.39
C ASP A 76 -7.01 -14.36 5.87
N SER A 77 -8.21 -14.89 6.08
CA SER A 77 -9.43 -14.25 5.58
C SER A 77 -9.78 -12.92 6.26
N TRP A 78 -9.20 -12.60 7.43
CA TRP A 78 -9.53 -11.35 8.11
C TRP A 78 -8.99 -10.15 7.33
N VAL A 79 -9.82 -9.15 7.08
CA VAL A 79 -9.45 -7.91 6.41
C VAL A 79 -10.28 -6.76 6.95
N ARG A 80 -9.67 -5.59 7.08
CA ARG A 80 -10.38 -4.33 7.22
C ARG A 80 -10.02 -3.43 6.05
N ASP A 81 -11.03 -2.99 5.32
CA ASP A 81 -10.87 -2.01 4.26
C ASP A 81 -10.71 -0.61 4.89
N CYS A 82 -9.68 0.11 4.46
CA CYS A 82 -9.44 1.49 4.85
C CYS A 82 -9.46 2.45 3.65
N SER A 83 -9.80 1.96 2.46
CA SER A 83 -9.80 2.72 1.20
C SER A 83 -10.97 3.70 1.09
N GLY A 84 -11.11 4.64 2.02
CA GLY A 84 -11.88 5.88 1.86
C GLY A 84 -13.33 5.73 1.37
N LYS A 85 -13.96 4.57 1.56
CA LYS A 85 -15.40 4.38 1.41
C LYS A 85 -15.90 3.87 2.74
N GLU A 86 -16.73 4.67 3.41
CA GLU A 86 -17.66 4.14 4.40
C GLU A 86 -18.32 2.90 3.79
N GLN A 87 -18.05 1.73 4.35
CA GLN A 87 -18.80 0.53 4.04
C GLN A 87 -20.19 0.69 4.69
N PRO A 88 -21.29 0.32 4.01
CA PRO A 88 -22.65 0.38 4.56
C PRO A 88 -22.84 -0.50 5.80
#